data_AF-A0A8R7UJM1-F1
#
_entry.id   AF-A0A8R7UJM1-F1
#
_cell.length_a   1.000
_cell.length_b   1.000
_cell.length_c   1.000
_cell.angle_alpha   90.00
_cell.angle_beta   90.00
_cell.angle_gamma   90.00
#
_symmetry.space_group_name_H-M   'P 1'
#
loop_
_entity.id
_entity.type
_entity.pdbx_description
1 polymer ?
#
loop_
_entity_poly.entity_id
_entity_poly.type
_entity_poly.pdbx_seq_one_letter_code
_entity_poly.pdbx_strand_id
1 'polypeptide(L)'
;MPPHLLNRPLVDAIKAELERLLLDKVVANLGLCVSVYDILSVEGGFIFPGEGCSTYKVSFRLLMFRPFIGEVLVGKISGYDEKGLQVSLDFFSDICIPGHLMQIGTVRGEDGRWALKTEDGDELHLDIDDEV
;
A
#
# COMPACT_ATOMS: atom_id res chain seq x y z
N MET A 1 -9.98 1.11 -24.63
CA MET A 1 -11.20 1.64 -24.01
C MET A 1 -12.42 0.94 -24.62
N PRO A 2 -13.23 0.26 -23.81
CA PRO A 2 -14.43 -0.44 -24.29
C PRO A 2 -15.49 0.51 -24.88
N PRO A 3 -16.26 0.08 -25.91
CA PRO A 3 -17.26 0.93 -26.55
C PRO A 3 -18.36 1.47 -25.63
N HIS A 4 -18.73 0.72 -24.58
CA HIS A 4 -19.77 1.14 -23.64
C HIS A 4 -19.37 2.36 -22.79
N LEU A 5 -18.08 2.68 -22.70
CA LEU A 5 -17.57 3.86 -22.00
C LEU A 5 -17.50 5.12 -22.89
N LEU A 6 -17.79 5.01 -24.20
CA LEU A 6 -17.77 6.14 -25.14
C LEU A 6 -18.84 7.20 -24.83
N ASN A 7 -19.87 6.85 -24.06
CA ASN A 7 -20.92 7.80 -23.67
C ASN A 7 -20.52 8.71 -22.49
N ARG A 8 -19.30 8.56 -21.95
CA ARG A 8 -18.77 9.39 -20.86
C ARG A 8 -17.74 10.38 -21.41
N PRO A 9 -17.47 11.50 -20.71
CA PRO A 9 -16.34 12.35 -21.03
C PRO A 9 -15.05 11.52 -21.10
N LEU A 10 -14.24 11.75 -22.13
CA LEU A 10 -13.07 10.93 -22.43
C LEU A 10 -12.11 10.82 -21.24
N VAL A 11 -11.87 11.94 -20.55
CA VAL A 11 -10.98 12.00 -19.38
C VAL A 11 -11.50 11.13 -18.25
N ASP A 12 -12.81 11.16 -17.98
CA ASP A 12 -13.45 10.36 -16.93
C ASP A 12 -13.43 8.86 -17.28
N ALA A 13 -13.67 8.53 -18.55
CA ALA A 13 -13.59 7.15 -19.04
C ALA A 13 -12.17 6.58 -18.92
N ILE A 14 -11.15 7.38 -19.28
CA ILE A 14 -9.74 7.00 -19.13
C ILE A 14 -9.37 6.85 -17.66
N LYS A 15 -9.76 7.82 -16.81
CA LYS A 15 -9.47 7.77 -15.38
C LYS A 15 -10.06 6.51 -14.73
N ALA A 16 -11.33 6.20 -15.01
CA ALA A 16 -11.99 5.00 -14.49
C ALA A 16 -11.27 3.72 -14.94
N GLU A 17 -10.79 3.67 -16.19
CA GLU A 17 -10.05 2.51 -16.69
C GLU A 17 -8.65 2.41 -16.06
N LEU A 18 -7.96 3.53 -15.85
CA LEU A 18 -6.68 3.56 -15.15
C LEU A 18 -6.82 3.10 -13.70
N GLU A 19 -7.83 3.59 -12.98
CA GLU A 19 -8.15 3.15 -11.62
C GLU A 19 -8.43 1.64 -11.59
N ARG A 20 -9.28 1.13 -12.49
CA ARG A 20 -9.56 -0.31 -12.59
C ARG A 20 -8.29 -1.15 -12.85
N LEU A 21 -7.34 -0.60 -13.61
CA LEU A 21 -6.12 -1.32 -13.99
C LEU A 21 -5.03 -1.26 -12.92
N LEU A 22 -4.94 -0.18 -12.15
CA LEU A 22 -3.77 0.13 -11.31
C LEU A 22 -4.08 0.25 -9.82
N LEU A 23 -5.31 0.58 -9.42
CA LEU A 23 -5.68 0.74 -8.01
C LEU A 23 -5.42 -0.55 -7.23
N ASP A 24 -4.89 -0.41 -6.01
CA ASP A 24 -4.53 -1.50 -5.09
C ASP A 24 -3.54 -2.51 -5.66
N LYS A 25 -2.78 -2.14 -6.69
CA LYS A 25 -1.72 -2.98 -7.25
C LYS A 25 -0.35 -2.49 -6.85
N VAL A 26 0.48 -3.46 -6.47
CA VAL A 26 1.92 -3.24 -6.25
C VAL A 26 2.63 -3.34 -7.59
N VAL A 27 3.25 -2.23 -8.01
CA VAL A 27 4.07 -2.16 -9.22
C VAL A 27 5.53 -2.26 -8.83
N ALA A 28 6.25 -3.19 -9.45
CA ALA A 28 7.68 -3.42 -9.19
C ALA A 28 8.48 -2.11 -9.32
N ASN A 29 9.35 -1.85 -8.34
CA ASN A 29 10.19 -0.65 -8.25
C ASN A 29 9.44 0.69 -8.06
N LEU A 30 8.10 0.70 -7.99
CA LEU A 30 7.29 1.92 -7.82
C LEU A 30 6.46 1.94 -6.53
N GLY A 31 6.05 0.78 -6.01
CA GLY A 31 5.29 0.68 -4.75
C GLY A 31 3.81 0.33 -4.97
N LEU A 32 2.97 0.58 -3.95
CA LEU A 32 1.53 0.36 -3.99
C LEU A 32 0.81 1.57 -4.60
N CYS A 33 -0.05 1.35 -5.59
CA CYS A 33 -0.84 2.43 -6.19
C CYS A 33 -2.09 2.72 -5.35
N VAL A 34 -2.17 3.93 -4.81
CA VAL A 34 -3.28 4.40 -3.96
C VAL A 34 -4.37 5.07 -4.80
N SER A 35 -4.01 5.87 -5.79
CA SER A 35 -4.98 6.52 -6.69
C SER A 35 -4.32 7.13 -7.93
N VAL A 36 -5.14 7.47 -8.93
CA VAL A 36 -4.71 8.27 -10.08
C VAL A 36 -4.79 9.75 -9.69
N TYR A 37 -3.65 10.45 -9.73
CA TYR A 37 -3.57 11.86 -9.34
C TYR A 37 -4.18 12.76 -10.43
N ASP A 38 -3.59 12.77 -11.62
CA ASP A 38 -4.12 13.49 -12.76
C ASP A 38 -3.64 12.90 -14.10
N ILE A 39 -4.29 13.35 -15.17
CA ILE A 39 -3.95 13.01 -16.56
C ILE A 39 -3.32 14.26 -17.19
N LEU A 40 -2.09 14.13 -17.67
CA LEU A 40 -1.31 15.21 -18.27
C LEU A 40 -1.59 15.36 -19.76
N SER A 41 -1.67 14.25 -20.49
CA SER A 41 -1.96 14.25 -21.91
C SER A 41 -2.65 12.97 -22.35
N VAL A 42 -3.48 13.10 -23.39
CA VAL A 42 -4.16 11.99 -24.06
C VAL A 42 -3.87 12.13 -25.55
N GLU A 43 -3.27 11.10 -26.13
CA GLU A 43 -2.95 11.01 -27.55
C GLU A 43 -3.66 9.79 -28.16
N GLY A 44 -4.03 9.90 -29.44
CA GLY A 44 -4.59 8.79 -30.22
C GLY A 44 -6.12 8.75 -30.24
N GLY A 45 -6.69 7.55 -30.06
CA GLY A 45 -8.07 7.22 -30.46
C GLY A 45 -8.13 6.30 -31.67
N PHE A 46 -7.12 5.43 -31.83
CA PHE A 46 -7.07 4.47 -32.94
C PHE A 46 -7.87 3.22 -32.58
N ILE A 47 -8.60 2.68 -33.54
CA ILE A 47 -9.27 1.39 -33.40
C ILE A 47 -8.49 0.40 -34.26
N PHE A 48 -7.95 -0.64 -33.63
CA PHE A 48 -7.29 -1.70 -34.37
C PHE A 48 -8.34 -2.53 -35.14
N PRO A 49 -8.09 -2.87 -36.42
CA PRO A 49 -8.98 -3.74 -37.17
C PRO A 49 -9.23 -5.05 -36.41
N GLY A 50 -10.50 -5.36 -36.13
CA GLY A 50 -10.91 -6.58 -35.43
C GLY A 50 -11.16 -6.45 -33.91
N GLU A 51 -10.70 -5.39 -33.24
CA GLU A 51 -10.87 -5.26 -31.77
C GLU A 51 -12.05 -4.37 -31.34
N GLY A 52 -12.52 -3.48 -32.21
CA GLY A 52 -13.66 -2.58 -31.95
C GLY A 52 -13.49 -1.59 -30.78
N CYS A 53 -12.41 -1.70 -30.00
CA CYS A 53 -12.07 -0.86 -28.87
C CYS A 53 -11.15 0.27 -29.31
N SER A 54 -11.34 1.46 -28.73
CA SER A 54 -10.44 2.60 -28.98
C SER A 54 -9.22 2.56 -28.08
N THR A 55 -8.04 2.70 -28.67
CA THR A 55 -6.76 2.72 -27.97
C THR A 55 -6.23 4.14 -27.88
N TYR A 56 -5.90 4.54 -26.65
CA TYR A 56 -5.34 5.84 -26.32
C TYR A 56 -3.98 5.64 -25.67
N LYS A 57 -3.03 6.50 -26.01
CA LYS A 57 -1.77 6.64 -25.29
C LYS A 57 -1.94 7.79 -24.31
N VAL A 58 -1.73 7.53 -23.03
CA VAL A 58 -2.02 8.50 -21.96
C VAL A 58 -0.76 8.73 -21.15
N SER A 59 -0.44 9.99 -20.86
CA SER A 59 0.57 10.38 -19.87
C SER A 59 -0.16 10.87 -18.62
N PHE A 60 0.15 10.28 -17.46
CA PHE A 60 -0.58 10.51 -16.22
C PHE A 60 0.36 10.38 -15.01
N ARG A 61 -0.10 10.87 -13.85
CA ARG A 61 0.60 10.72 -12.57
C ARG A 61 -0.19 9.84 -11.63
N LEU A 62 0.51 8.99 -10.90
CA LEU A 62 -0.06 8.11 -9.87
C LEU A 62 0.39 8.57 -8.49
N LEU A 63 -0.51 8.43 -7.52
CA LEU A 63 -0.19 8.53 -6.11
C LEU A 63 0.24 7.14 -5.62
N MET A 64 1.53 7.00 -5.37
CA MET A 64 2.15 5.74 -4.99
C MET A 64 2.58 5.78 -3.53
N PHE A 65 2.20 4.76 -2.76
CA PHE A 65 2.79 4.50 -1.45
C PHE A 65 4.08 3.71 -1.63
N ARG A 66 5.20 4.39 -1.36
CA ARG A 66 6.55 3.83 -1.44
C ARG A 66 7.40 4.45 -0.32
N PRO A 67 7.38 3.87 0.88
CA PRO A 67 8.22 4.35 1.96
C PRO A 67 9.70 4.32 1.59
N PHE A 68 10.47 5.26 2.11
CA PHE A 68 11.91 5.28 1.94
C PHE A 68 12.65 4.75 3.18
N ILE A 69 13.91 4.36 3.00
CA ILE A 69 14.72 3.82 4.10
C ILE A 69 14.96 4.93 5.13
N GLY A 70 14.55 4.68 6.37
CA GLY A 70 14.65 5.64 7.48
C GLY A 70 13.44 6.56 7.65
N GLU A 71 12.38 6.38 6.86
CA GLU A 71 11.10 7.03 7.08
C GLU A 71 10.45 6.55 8.38
N VAL A 72 9.85 7.46 9.14
CA VAL A 72 9.10 7.16 10.36
C VAL A 72 7.61 7.19 10.01
N LEU A 73 6.94 6.07 10.27
CA LEU A 73 5.50 5.90 10.05
C LEU A 73 4.85 5.49 11.36
N VAL A 74 3.57 5.83 11.51
CA VAL A 74 2.74 5.41 12.64
C VAL A 74 1.74 4.39 12.13
N GLY A 75 1.61 3.27 12.83
CA GLY A 75 0.71 2.18 12.47
C GLY A 75 0.10 1.53 13.70
N LYS A 76 -0.68 0.48 13.47
CA LYS A 76 -1.28 -0.32 14.56
C LYS A 76 -0.73 -1.72 14.55
N ILE A 77 -0.57 -2.31 15.72
CA ILE A 77 -0.19 -3.70 15.84
C ILE A 77 -1.36 -4.57 15.34
N SER A 78 -1.12 -5.29 14.23
CA SER A 78 -2.10 -6.23 13.67
C SER A 78 -1.92 -7.64 14.22
N GLY A 79 -0.72 -7.96 14.70
CA GLY A 79 -0.41 -9.25 15.29
C GLY A 79 1.08 -9.41 15.57
N TYR A 80 1.45 -10.61 15.98
CA TYR A 80 2.83 -10.96 16.30
C TYR A 80 3.11 -12.40 15.91
N ASP A 81 4.34 -12.65 15.47
CA ASP A 81 4.85 -13.98 15.14
C ASP A 81 6.18 -14.25 15.84
N GLU A 82 6.79 -15.41 15.56
CA GLU A 82 8.09 -15.77 16.14
C GLU A 82 9.24 -14.90 15.63
N LYS A 83 9.06 -14.27 14.47
CA LYS A 83 10.07 -13.46 13.78
C LYS A 83 10.03 -12.01 14.24
N GLY A 84 8.87 -11.53 14.69
CA GLY A 84 8.69 -10.17 15.20
C GLY A 84 7.23 -9.73 15.29
N LEU A 85 7.03 -8.43 15.13
CA LEU A 85 5.73 -7.76 15.25
C LEU A 85 5.20 -7.43 13.85
N GLN A 86 3.92 -7.70 13.64
CA GLN A 86 3.21 -7.31 12.42
C GLN A 86 2.49 -5.99 12.68
N VAL A 87 2.74 -5.03 11.82
CA VAL A 87 2.13 -3.71 11.86
C VAL A 87 1.27 -3.55 10.62
N SER A 88 0.09 -3.00 10.82
CA SER A 88 -0.76 -2.57 9.73
C SER A 88 -0.93 -1.06 9.74
N LEU A 89 -0.86 -0.50 8.54
CA LEU A 89 -1.50 0.76 8.20
C LEU A 89 -2.93 0.44 7.72
N ASP A 90 -3.82 1.42 7.80
CA ASP A 90 -5.23 1.25 7.41
C ASP A 90 -5.40 0.64 6.01
N PHE A 91 -4.54 1.01 5.05
CA PHE A 91 -4.59 0.53 3.66
C PHE A 91 -3.49 -0.50 3.31
N PHE A 92 -2.55 -0.78 4.21
CA PHE A 92 -1.41 -1.66 3.95
C PHE A 92 -0.96 -2.42 5.19
N SER A 93 -1.04 -3.75 5.16
CA SER A 93 -0.85 -4.60 6.34
C SER A 93 0.41 -5.48 6.33
N ASP A 94 1.25 -5.37 5.30
CA ASP A 94 2.43 -6.23 5.13
C ASP A 94 3.71 -5.53 5.64
N ILE A 95 3.69 -5.10 6.91
CA ILE A 95 4.84 -4.49 7.60
C ILE A 95 5.24 -5.40 8.75
N CYS A 96 6.51 -5.81 8.77
CA CYS A 96 7.07 -6.65 9.82
C CYS A 96 8.26 -5.94 10.45
N ILE A 97 8.23 -5.81 11.79
CA ILE A 97 9.35 -5.35 12.61
C ILE A 97 10.02 -6.59 13.20
N PRO A 98 11.21 -6.98 12.72
CA PRO A 98 11.93 -8.12 13.28
C PRO A 98 12.28 -7.92 14.74
N GLY A 99 12.20 -8.98 15.56
CA GLY A 99 12.49 -8.90 17.00
C GLY A 99 13.89 -8.35 17.33
N HIS A 100 14.88 -8.60 16.47
CA HIS A 100 16.25 -8.10 16.67
C HIS A 100 16.43 -6.60 16.38
N LEU A 101 15.44 -5.94 15.76
CA LEU A 101 15.42 -4.49 15.52
C LEU A 101 14.49 -3.75 16.48
N MET A 102 13.82 -4.47 17.39
CA MET A 102 12.99 -3.86 18.42
C MET A 102 13.86 -3.18 19.49
N GLN A 103 13.21 -2.39 20.34
CA GLN A 103 13.87 -1.76 21.47
C GLN A 103 14.58 -2.79 22.36
N ILE A 104 15.74 -2.40 22.89
CA ILE A 104 16.50 -3.21 23.84
C ILE A 104 15.62 -3.47 25.06
N GLY A 105 15.50 -4.74 25.46
CA GLY A 105 14.62 -5.18 26.56
C GLY A 105 13.31 -5.79 26.09
N THR A 106 12.98 -5.74 24.79
CA THR A 106 11.83 -6.43 24.23
C THR A 106 12.08 -7.94 24.17
N VAL A 107 11.24 -8.71 24.86
CA VAL A 107 11.32 -10.17 24.91
C VAL A 107 9.97 -10.81 24.62
N ARG A 108 10.01 -12.03 24.08
CA ARG A 108 8.82 -12.84 23.86
C ARG A 108 8.54 -13.68 25.10
N GLY A 109 7.35 -13.54 25.67
CA GLY A 109 6.87 -14.35 26.78
C GLY A 109 6.55 -15.79 26.36
N GLU A 110 6.40 -16.69 27.32
CA GLU A 110 5.97 -18.09 27.07
C GLU A 110 4.55 -18.17 26.50
N ASP A 111 3.74 -17.13 26.72
CA ASP A 111 2.42 -16.95 26.13
C ASP A 111 2.46 -16.52 24.65
N GLY A 112 3.66 -16.30 24.10
CA GLY A 112 3.89 -15.91 22.73
C GLY A 112 3.73 -14.42 22.47
N ARG A 113 3.43 -13.60 23.48
CA ARG A 113 3.32 -12.14 23.37
C ARG A 113 4.67 -11.46 23.50
N TRP A 114 4.83 -10.33 22.81
CA TRP A 114 6.00 -9.47 22.96
C TRP A 114 5.75 -8.46 24.07
N ALA A 115 6.72 -8.30 24.96
CA ALA A 115 6.66 -7.33 26.05
C ALA A 115 8.00 -6.61 26.19
N LEU A 116 7.95 -5.31 26.48
CA LEU A 116 9.10 -4.50 26.80
C LEU A 116 9.37 -4.61 28.30
N LYS A 117 10.55 -5.12 28.67
CA LYS A 117 11.03 -5.11 30.06
C LYS A 117 11.77 -3.82 30.33
N THR A 118 11.22 -3.02 31.23
CA THR A 118 11.86 -1.80 31.71
C THR A 118 12.99 -2.13 32.71
N GLU A 119 13.91 -1.19 32.92
CA GLU A 119 15.00 -1.36 33.91
C GLU A 119 14.47 -1.51 35.34
N ASP A 120 13.28 -0.96 35.61
CA ASP A 120 12.58 -1.04 36.90
C ASP A 120 11.92 -2.41 37.14
N GLY A 121 11.96 -3.30 36.15
CA GLY A 121 11.38 -4.64 36.22
C GLY A 121 9.91 -4.74 35.82
N ASP A 122 9.30 -3.62 35.40
CA ASP A 122 7.93 -3.61 34.87
C ASP A 122 7.91 -4.19 33.44
N GLU A 123 6.91 -5.03 33.17
CA GLU A 123 6.65 -5.60 31.86
C GLU A 123 5.50 -4.84 31.18
N LEU A 124 5.80 -4.17 30.07
CA LEU A 124 4.83 -3.49 29.23
C LEU A 124 4.47 -4.39 28.04
N HIS A 125 3.27 -4.96 28.07
CA HIS A 125 2.77 -5.78 26.97
C HIS A 125 2.42 -4.92 25.76
N LEU A 126 2.77 -5.41 24.57
CA LEU A 126 2.36 -4.82 23.31
C LEU A 126 1.05 -5.48 22.89
N ASP A 127 -0.06 -4.76 22.99
CA ASP A 127 -1.38 -5.29 22.68
C ASP A 127 -1.74 -5.08 21.20
N ILE A 128 -2.71 -5.87 20.73
CA ILE A 128 -3.28 -5.70 19.39
C ILE A 128 -4.06 -4.38 19.37
N ASP A 129 -4.03 -3.68 18.25
CA ASP A 129 -4.62 -2.34 18.04
C ASP A 129 -3.88 -1.18 18.73
N ASP A 130 -2.80 -1.44 19.48
CA ASP A 130 -1.93 -0.37 19.99
C ASP A 130 -1.26 0.39 18.83
N GLU A 131 -1.22 1.71 18.97
CA GLU A 131 -0.59 2.62 18.01
C GLU A 131 0.92 2.71 18.30
N VAL A 132 1.74 2.43 17.28
CA VAL A 132 3.20 2.33 17.33
C VAL A 132 3.89 3.13 16.24
#